data_AF-A0A7C7H8N1-F1
#
_entry.id   AF-A0A7C7H8N1-F1
#
_cell.length_a   1.000
_cell.length_b   1.000
_cell.length_c   1.000
_cell.angle_alpha   90.00
_cell.angle_beta   90.00
_cell.angle_gamma   90.00
#
_symmetry.space_group_name_H-M   'P 1'
#
loop_
_entity.id
_entity.type
_entity.pdbx_description
1 polymer ?
#
loop_
_entity_poly.entity_id
_entity_poly.type
_entity_poly.pdbx_seq_one_letter_code
_entity_poly.pdbx_strand_id
1 'polypeptide(L)'
;MLYAIDSESQERNHPDWLTGVRIGPVNEDRLTGFVPPHAHETRVLQGVMGEGVAVDADGNIYVAEGPGSRPTAGGGVTKYAVAQN
;
A
#
# COMPACT_ATOMS: atom_id res chain seq x y z
N MET A 1 8.74 -8.79 11.17
CA MET A 1 7.53 -8.15 10.61
C MET A 1 7.58 -8.32 9.11
N LEU A 2 6.47 -8.65 8.46
CA LEU A 2 6.33 -8.69 7.01
C LEU A 2 5.52 -7.48 6.55
N TYR A 3 5.89 -6.97 5.39
CA TYR A 3 5.16 -5.94 4.66
C TYR A 3 4.90 -6.50 3.27
N ALA A 4 3.62 -6.61 2.91
CA ALA A 4 3.19 -7.08 1.59
C ALA A 4 2.40 -5.98 0.92
N ILE A 5 2.72 -5.70 -0.33
CA ILE A 5 2.03 -4.68 -1.13
C ILE A 5 1.13 -5.34 -2.16
N ASP A 6 -0.02 -4.72 -2.37
CA ASP A 6 -1.03 -5.12 -3.34
C ASP A 6 -1.40 -3.90 -4.18
N SER A 7 -0.97 -3.92 -5.44
CA SER A 7 -1.29 -2.89 -6.45
C SER A 7 -2.51 -3.26 -7.31
N GLU A 8 -2.90 -4.54 -7.30
CA GLU A 8 -3.72 -5.13 -8.35
C GLU A 8 -5.15 -5.44 -7.93
N SER A 9 -5.50 -5.41 -6.64
CA SER A 9 -6.88 -5.70 -6.20
C SER A 9 -7.91 -4.75 -6.83
N GLN A 10 -8.86 -5.32 -7.54
CA GLN A 10 -9.97 -4.66 -8.22
C GLN A 10 -11.21 -5.57 -8.17
N GLU A 11 -12.39 -5.02 -8.41
CA GLU A 11 -13.67 -5.76 -8.42
C GLU A 11 -13.63 -7.10 -9.19
N ARG A 12 -12.82 -7.16 -10.25
CA ARG A 12 -12.76 -8.34 -11.12
C ARG A 12 -11.87 -9.48 -10.60
N ASN A 13 -10.82 -9.20 -9.84
CA ASN A 13 -9.87 -10.23 -9.39
C ASN A 13 -9.99 -10.51 -7.89
N HIS A 14 -10.14 -9.47 -7.06
CA HIS A 14 -10.31 -9.54 -5.62
C HIS A 14 -11.41 -8.55 -5.19
N PRO A 15 -12.70 -8.93 -5.37
CA PRO A 15 -13.81 -8.10 -4.92
C PRO A 15 -13.71 -7.83 -3.42
N ASP A 16 -14.17 -6.66 -2.99
CA ASP A 16 -14.14 -6.16 -1.60
C ASP A 16 -12.75 -5.90 -0.99
N TRP A 17 -11.67 -6.01 -1.76
CA TRP A 17 -10.30 -5.75 -1.28
C TRP A 17 -9.79 -4.40 -1.74
N LEU A 18 -9.31 -3.59 -0.78
CA LEU A 18 -8.50 -2.41 -1.07
C LEU A 18 -7.10 -2.82 -1.53
N THR A 19 -6.55 -2.07 -2.49
CA THR A 19 -5.09 -2.04 -2.70
C THR A 19 -4.41 -1.44 -1.47
N GLY A 20 -3.13 -1.71 -1.24
CA GLY A 20 -2.43 -1.16 -0.07
C GLY A 20 -1.24 -1.98 0.43
N VAL A 21 -0.67 -1.54 1.55
CA VAL A 21 0.38 -2.28 2.27
C VAL A 21 -0.20 -2.95 3.50
N ARG A 22 -0.10 -4.27 3.55
CA ARG A 22 -0.52 -5.11 4.67
C ARG A 22 0.69 -5.41 5.55
N ILE A 23 0.52 -5.27 6.87
CA ILE A 23 1.60 -5.39 7.85
C ILE A 23 1.22 -6.46 8.86
N GLY A 24 2.10 -7.42 9.12
CA GLY A 24 1.83 -8.49 10.08
C GLY A 24 3.08 -9.27 10.52
N PRO A 25 3.01 -9.97 11.66
CA PRO A 25 4.09 -10.84 12.11
C PRO A 25 4.36 -11.97 11.10
N VAL A 26 5.60 -12.44 11.03
CA VAL A 26 6.00 -13.49 10.07
C VAL A 26 5.53 -14.90 10.47
N ASN A 27 5.08 -15.05 11.72
CA ASN A 27 4.80 -16.32 12.37
C ASN A 27 3.33 -16.44 12.82
N GLU A 28 2.45 -15.54 12.40
CA GLU A 28 1.02 -15.60 12.69
C GLU A 28 0.20 -15.17 11.46
N ASP A 29 -1.01 -15.68 11.34
CA ASP A 29 -1.93 -15.35 10.24
C ASP A 29 -2.88 -14.20 10.65
N ARG A 30 -2.31 -13.01 10.85
CA ARG A 30 -3.10 -11.79 11.09
C ARG A 30 -2.37 -10.52 10.68
N LEU A 31 -3.16 -9.50 10.37
CA LEU A 31 -2.65 -8.14 10.15
C LEU A 31 -2.59 -7.38 11.47
N THR A 32 -1.51 -6.63 11.67
CA THR A 32 -1.32 -5.68 12.77
C THR A 32 -1.32 -4.23 12.28
N GLY A 33 -1.32 -4.00 10.97
CA GLY A 33 -1.39 -2.67 10.38
C GLY A 33 -1.75 -2.69 8.89
N PHE A 34 -2.19 -1.54 8.39
CA PHE A 34 -2.57 -1.35 7.00
C PHE A 34 -2.29 0.09 6.56
N VAL A 35 -1.61 0.26 5.42
CA VAL A 35 -1.51 1.55 4.72
C VAL A 35 -2.56 1.55 3.62
N PRO A 36 -3.56 2.46 3.68
CA PRO A 36 -4.63 2.51 2.71
C PRO A 36 -4.13 3.03 1.35
N PRO A 37 -4.88 2.75 0.28
CA PRO A 37 -4.52 3.19 -1.06
C PRO A 37 -4.75 4.70 -1.23
N HIS A 38 -4.15 5.24 -2.27
CA HIS A 38 -4.52 6.57 -2.75
C HIS A 38 -5.94 6.54 -3.33
N ALA A 39 -6.73 7.57 -3.05
CA ALA A 39 -8.04 7.72 -3.66
C ALA A 39 -7.90 7.92 -5.17
N HIS A 40 -8.78 7.29 -5.96
CA HIS A 40 -8.71 7.32 -7.41
C HIS A 40 -10.10 7.51 -8.03
N GLU A 41 -10.20 8.36 -9.05
CA GLU A 41 -11.49 8.75 -9.64
C GLU A 41 -12.22 7.59 -10.35
N THR A 42 -11.47 6.64 -10.91
CA THR A 42 -12.06 5.49 -11.63
C THR A 42 -12.01 4.18 -10.83
N ARG A 43 -11.13 4.10 -9.82
CA ARG A 43 -11.01 2.94 -8.92
C ARG A 43 -11.53 3.31 -7.55
N VAL A 44 -12.73 3.88 -7.52
CA VAL A 44 -13.32 4.51 -6.32
C VAL A 44 -13.47 3.57 -5.13
N LEU A 45 -13.66 2.26 -5.38
CA LEU A 45 -13.83 1.27 -4.33
C LEU A 45 -12.50 0.73 -3.80
N GLN A 46 -11.49 0.55 -4.65
CA GLN A 46 -10.21 -0.09 -4.28
C GLN A 46 -9.00 0.83 -4.15
N GLY A 47 -9.10 2.05 -4.67
CA GLY A 47 -7.98 2.99 -4.80
C GLY A 47 -6.84 2.47 -5.69
N VAL A 48 -5.69 3.14 -5.60
CA VAL A 48 -4.43 2.74 -6.25
C VAL A 48 -3.28 2.77 -5.25
N MET A 49 -2.34 1.84 -5.38
CA MET A 49 -1.14 1.72 -4.56
C MET A 49 0.04 1.35 -5.46
N GLY A 50 1.27 1.68 -5.05
CA GLY A 50 2.46 1.29 -5.79
C GLY A 50 2.73 -0.22 -5.76
N GLU A 51 3.81 -0.62 -6.44
CA GLU A 51 4.08 -2.02 -6.80
C GLU A 51 5.24 -2.64 -6.01
N GLY A 52 6.05 -1.80 -5.35
CA GLY A 52 7.17 -2.24 -4.52
C GLY A 52 7.09 -1.63 -3.12
N VAL A 53 7.61 -2.35 -2.11
CA VAL A 53 7.65 -1.89 -0.72
C VAL A 53 9.04 -2.09 -0.12
N ALA A 54 9.54 -1.07 0.56
CA ALA A 54 10.74 -1.13 1.40
C ALA A 54 10.46 -0.42 2.72
N VAL A 55 11.17 -0.81 3.77
CA VAL A 55 10.99 -0.26 5.12
C VAL A 55 12.35 0.05 5.73
N ASP A 56 12.50 1.23 6.32
CA ASP A 56 13.73 1.62 7.02
C ASP A 56 13.75 1.19 8.50
N ALA A 57 14.87 1.43 9.18
CA ALA A 57 15.06 1.04 10.57
C ALA A 57 14.11 1.76 11.56
N ASP A 58 13.59 2.93 11.19
CA ASP A 58 12.63 3.71 11.99
C ASP A 58 11.19 3.26 11.72
N GLY A 59 10.98 2.30 10.82
CA GLY A 59 9.67 1.77 10.45
C GLY A 59 8.93 2.62 9.41
N ASN A 60 9.57 3.60 8.78
CA ASN A 60 8.95 4.32 7.67
C ASN A 60 8.85 3.41 6.45
N ILE A 61 7.72 3.49 5.74
CA ILE A 61 7.44 2.68 4.57
C ILE A 61 7.67 3.52 3.32
N TYR A 62 8.35 2.93 2.33
CA TYR A 62 8.59 3.52 1.02
C TYR A 62 7.95 2.64 -0.03
N VAL A 63 7.10 3.23 -0.84
CA VAL A 63 6.39 2.54 -1.93
C VAL A 63 6.92 3.04 -3.26
N ALA A 64 7.24 2.10 -4.17
CA ALA A 64 7.58 2.41 -5.55
C ALA A 64 6.29 2.57 -6.37
N GLU A 65 6.01 3.79 -6.83
CA GLU A 65 4.77 4.14 -7.49
C GLU A 65 4.78 3.70 -8.97
N GLY A 66 3.85 2.81 -9.33
CA GLY A 66 3.71 2.23 -10.66
C GLY A 66 2.78 3.03 -11.58
N PRO A 67 2.57 2.61 -12.83
CA PRO A 67 1.74 3.34 -13.79
C PRO A 67 0.34 3.67 -13.29
N GLY A 68 -0.27 2.79 -12.48
CA GLY A 68 -1.61 2.98 -11.94
C GLY A 68 -1.70 4.03 -10.81
N SER A 69 -0.64 4.18 -10.02
CA SER A 69 -0.66 5.02 -8.80
C SER A 69 0.14 6.31 -8.94
N ARG A 70 1.17 6.33 -9.80
CA ARG A 70 2.03 7.49 -10.07
C ARG A 70 1.27 8.78 -10.44
N PRO A 71 0.19 8.77 -11.24
CA PRO A 71 -0.59 9.98 -11.52
C PRO A 71 -1.20 10.61 -10.27
N THR A 72 -1.60 9.79 -9.30
CA THR A 72 -2.18 10.25 -8.03
C THR A 72 -1.11 10.65 -7.02
N ALA A 73 -0.04 9.86 -6.92
CA ALA A 73 1.05 10.11 -5.98
C ALA A 73 1.93 11.32 -6.36
N GLY A 74 1.93 11.73 -7.63
CA GLY A 74 2.69 12.89 -8.12
C GLY A 74 4.21 12.65 -8.22
N GLY A 75 4.69 11.42 -8.00
CA GLY A 75 6.10 11.06 -8.02
C GLY A 75 6.33 9.55 -8.10
N GLY A 76 7.58 9.12 -8.26
CA GLY A 76 7.93 7.70 -8.39
C GLY A 76 8.06 6.94 -7.05
N VAL A 77 8.09 7.65 -5.93
CA VAL A 77 8.17 7.05 -4.59
C VAL A 77 7.31 7.86 -3.62
N THR A 78 6.52 7.16 -2.80
CA THR A 78 5.79 7.74 -1.67
C THR A 78 6.35 7.22 -0.36
N LYS A 79 6.57 8.12 0.60
CA LYS A 79 6.97 7.79 1.97
C LYS A 79 5.78 7.90 2.90
N TYR A 80 5.51 6.85 3.67
CA TYR A 80 4.60 6.85 4.81
C TYR A 80 5.43 6.85 6.09
N ALA A 81 5.43 7.98 6.80
CA ALA A 81 6.20 8.14 8.01
C ALA A 81 5.45 7.60 9.23
N VAL A 82 6.18 6.99 10.16
CA VAL A 82 5.64 6.71 11.50
C VAL A 82 5.37 8.05 12.19
N ALA A 83 4.19 8.22 12.78
CA ALA A 83 3.89 9.42 13.54
C ALA A 83 4.91 9.57 14.69
N GLN A 84 5.59 10.71 14.74
CA GLN A 84 6.45 11.05 15.88
C GLN A 84 5.56 11.68 16.95
N ASN A 85 5.56 11.08 18.14
CA ASN A 85 4.86 11.60 19.31
C ASN A 85 5.58 12.81 19.90
#